data_AF-A0A1Y3N8U6-F1
#
_entry.id   AF-A0A1Y3N8U6-F1
#
_cell.length_a   1.000
_cell.length_b   1.000
_cell.length_c   1.000
_cell.angle_alpha   90.00
_cell.angle_beta   90.00
_cell.angle_gamma   90.00
#
_symmetry.space_group_name_H-M   'P 1'
#
loop_
_entity.id
_entity.type
_entity.pdbx_description
1 polymer ?
#
loop_
_entity_poly.entity_id
_entity_poly.type
_entity_poly.pdbx_seq_one_letter_code
_entity_poly.pdbx_strand_id
1 'polypeptide(L)'
;HSKRVVAVGDIHGDFKKLMKVLLTAKLVDRKGNWIAKDTVLVQTGDLIDRGSDTILIFDLMMKIKEQAKKHNSVVYMLLGNHEIMNLQEDFRYVTRGDVMSFGGMANRRKEFSMDGRYGKLLRNEMNATMIVDDTLFVHAGLVSVYAKYGVDQMNKHVHYVLQTYPPEQLFYAPLFNNNGPFWTRFMSMGPEEPMCEELKMVMDIMKVYKIIL
;
A
#
# COMPACT_ATOMS: atom_id res chain seq x y z
N HIS A 1 -12.45 20.32 13.24
CA HIS A 1 -11.25 20.57 12.43
C HIS A 1 -10.87 19.29 11.70
N SER A 2 -10.66 19.33 10.38
CA SER A 2 -10.14 18.17 9.63
C SER A 2 -8.64 18.01 9.94
N LYS A 3 -8.18 16.75 10.02
CA LYS A 3 -6.77 16.42 10.28
C LYS A 3 -5.94 16.72 9.03
N ARG A 4 -4.67 17.09 9.21
CA ARG A 4 -3.75 17.23 8.06
C ARG A 4 -3.57 15.86 7.41
N VAL A 5 -3.82 15.74 6.10
CA VAL A 5 -3.56 14.50 5.36
C VAL A 5 -2.27 14.62 4.55
N VAL A 6 -1.38 13.62 4.65
CA VAL A 6 -0.16 13.50 3.85
C VAL A 6 -0.20 12.16 3.11
N ALA A 7 -0.07 12.20 1.79
CA ALA A 7 0.01 11.01 0.95
C ALA A 7 1.47 10.77 0.51
N VAL A 8 1.91 9.52 0.50
CA VAL A 8 3.23 9.10 0.03
C VAL A 8 3.09 7.85 -0.83
N GLY A 9 3.44 7.97 -2.11
CA GLY A 9 3.49 6.82 -3.03
C GLY A 9 4.77 6.01 -2.94
N ASP A 10 5.20 5.49 -4.09
CA ASP A 10 6.22 4.45 -4.21
C ASP A 10 7.58 4.83 -3.60
N ILE A 11 8.07 3.91 -2.76
CA ILE A 11 9.39 3.98 -2.12
C ILE A 11 10.35 2.98 -2.75
N HIS A 12 9.87 1.78 -3.11
CA HIS A 12 10.65 0.74 -3.77
C HIS A 12 12.00 0.45 -3.10
N GLY A 13 11.96 0.08 -1.82
CA GLY A 13 13.15 -0.44 -1.14
C GLY A 13 14.24 0.60 -0.86
N ASP A 14 13.97 1.90 -1.03
CA ASP A 14 14.89 3.00 -0.71
C ASP A 14 14.54 3.66 0.63
N PHE A 15 15.19 3.19 1.70
CA PHE A 15 14.94 3.72 3.05
C PHE A 15 15.38 5.18 3.20
N LYS A 16 16.41 5.62 2.48
CA LYS A 16 16.89 7.00 2.53
C LYS A 16 15.85 7.95 1.93
N LYS A 17 15.23 7.56 0.81
CA LYS A 17 14.13 8.31 0.20
C LYS A 17 12.92 8.38 1.13
N LEU A 18 12.53 7.27 1.75
CA LEU A 18 11.44 7.26 2.73
C LEU A 18 11.72 8.22 3.90
N MET A 19 12.88 8.10 4.54
CA MET A 19 13.28 9.00 5.64
C MET A 19 13.29 10.46 5.20
N LYS A 20 13.81 10.78 4.00
CA LYS A 20 13.82 12.13 3.46
C LYS A 20 12.40 12.68 3.26
N VAL A 21 11.48 11.89 2.71
CA VAL A 21 10.07 12.28 2.53
C VAL A 21 9.40 12.54 3.88
N LEU A 22 9.51 11.60 4.83
CA LEU A 22 8.89 11.73 6.14
C LEU A 22 9.44 12.91 6.95
N LEU A 23 10.75 13.17 6.88
CA LEU A 23 11.40 14.34 7.49
C LEU A 23 10.90 15.65 6.87
N THR A 24 10.86 15.72 5.54
CA THR A 24 10.44 16.92 4.79
C THR A 24 8.97 17.23 5.07
N ALA A 25 8.13 16.20 5.16
CA ALA A 25 6.72 16.33 5.53
C ALA A 25 6.51 16.67 7.02
N LYS A 26 7.58 16.69 7.83
CA LYS A 26 7.56 16.91 9.29
C LYS A 26 6.74 15.86 10.04
N LEU A 27 6.77 14.62 9.56
CA LEU A 27 6.07 13.48 10.18
C LEU A 27 6.94 12.81 11.24
N VAL A 28 8.25 12.73 10.99
CA VAL A 28 9.22 12.09 11.89
C VAL A 28 10.39 13.02 12.22
N ASP A 29 11.09 12.73 13.32
CA ASP A 29 12.39 13.31 13.65
C ASP A 29 13.55 12.59 12.92
N ARG A 30 14.79 13.07 13.11
CA ARG A 30 16.01 12.46 12.50
C ARG A 30 16.29 11.04 12.97
N LYS A 31 15.65 10.57 14.04
CA LYS A 31 15.74 9.20 14.57
C LYS A 31 14.57 8.32 14.10
N GLY A 32 13.72 8.82 13.19
CA GLY A 32 12.56 8.09 12.70
C GLY A 32 11.49 7.88 13.79
N ASN A 33 11.35 8.81 14.74
CA ASN A 33 10.22 8.82 15.66
C ASN A 33 9.13 9.75 15.14
N TRP A 34 7.88 9.33 15.23
CA TRP A 34 6.74 10.18 14.89
C TRP A 34 6.68 11.44 15.77
N ILE A 35 6.45 12.60 15.15
CA ILE A 35 6.35 13.90 15.84
C ILE A 35 5.11 14.73 15.44
N ALA A 36 4.44 14.39 14.35
CA ALA A 36 3.26 15.13 13.90
C ALA A 36 2.06 14.94 14.85
N LYS A 37 1.17 15.93 14.92
CA LYS A 37 -0.09 15.87 15.69
C LYS A 37 -1.26 16.04 14.74
N ASP A 38 -2.40 15.43 15.06
CA ASP A 38 -3.66 15.58 14.32
C ASP A 38 -3.47 15.39 12.80
N THR A 39 -2.65 14.40 12.45
CA THR A 39 -2.19 14.13 11.07
C THR A 39 -2.50 12.70 10.66
N VAL A 40 -2.97 12.51 9.43
CA VAL A 40 -3.15 11.22 8.76
C VAL A 40 -2.06 11.08 7.71
N LEU A 41 -1.28 10.00 7.80
CA LEU A 41 -0.39 9.55 6.73
C LEU A 41 -1.08 8.42 5.96
N VAL A 42 -1.17 8.53 4.64
CA VAL A 42 -1.57 7.43 3.75
C VAL A 42 -0.38 7.08 2.86
N GLN A 43 0.15 5.88 3.03
CA GLN A 43 1.16 5.32 2.14
C GLN A 43 0.43 4.44 1.11
N THR A 44 0.57 4.73 -0.19
CA THR A 44 -0.27 4.13 -1.25
C THR A 44 0.31 2.86 -1.89
N GLY A 45 1.13 2.08 -1.17
CA GLY A 45 1.71 0.82 -1.67
C GLY A 45 3.09 0.96 -2.31
N ASP A 46 3.68 -0.17 -2.70
CA ASP A 46 5.01 -0.26 -3.31
C ASP A 46 6.12 0.32 -2.40
N LEU A 47 6.12 -0.15 -1.16
CA LEU A 47 7.19 0.12 -0.20
C LEU A 47 8.46 -0.66 -0.53
N ILE A 48 8.32 -1.85 -1.12
CA ILE A 48 9.40 -2.83 -1.30
C ILE A 48 9.75 -3.07 -2.77
N ASP A 49 10.70 -3.98 -2.97
CA ASP A 49 11.35 -4.34 -4.25
C ASP A 49 12.19 -3.22 -4.87
N ARG A 50 13.00 -3.56 -5.88
CA ARG A 50 13.98 -2.70 -6.60
C ARG A 50 15.13 -2.16 -5.75
N GLY A 51 14.90 -1.86 -4.47
CA GLY A 51 15.91 -1.59 -3.45
C GLY A 51 16.22 -2.81 -2.57
N SER A 52 16.96 -2.59 -1.49
CA SER A 52 17.42 -3.65 -0.56
C SER A 52 17.04 -3.42 0.90
N ASP A 53 16.29 -2.35 1.19
CA ASP A 53 16.03 -1.90 2.56
C ASP A 53 14.64 -2.33 3.10
N THR A 54 14.08 -3.44 2.61
CA THR A 54 12.72 -3.90 2.99
C THR A 54 12.52 -3.97 4.51
N ILE A 55 13.48 -4.57 5.23
CA ILE A 55 13.44 -4.72 6.69
C ILE A 55 13.37 -3.34 7.36
N LEU A 56 14.24 -2.41 6.95
CA LEU A 56 14.31 -1.07 7.53
C LEU A 56 13.01 -0.27 7.29
N ILE A 57 12.45 -0.40 6.09
CA ILE A 57 11.22 0.29 5.69
C ILE A 57 10.03 -0.23 6.50
N PHE A 58 9.79 -1.53 6.51
CA PHE A 58 8.65 -2.08 7.26
C PHE A 58 8.80 -1.86 8.76
N ASP A 59 10.01 -2.00 9.32
CA ASP A 59 10.24 -1.73 10.74
C ASP A 59 9.95 -0.28 11.12
N LEU A 60 10.38 0.68 10.29
CA LEU A 60 10.04 2.09 10.50
C LEU A 60 8.54 2.33 10.37
N MET A 61 7.90 1.82 9.32
CA MET A 61 6.48 2.06 9.07
C MET A 61 5.59 1.47 10.18
N MET A 62 5.89 0.25 10.64
CA MET A 62 5.22 -0.35 11.81
C MET A 62 5.44 0.47 13.09
N LYS A 63 6.68 0.93 13.33
CA LYS A 63 7.02 1.77 14.49
C LYS A 63 6.25 3.08 14.49
N ILE A 64 6.24 3.82 13.37
CA ILE A 64 5.57 5.12 13.31
C ILE A 64 4.05 4.99 13.34
N LYS A 65 3.49 3.89 12.79
CA LYS A 65 2.06 3.58 12.90
C LYS A 65 1.63 3.46 14.36
N GLU A 66 2.44 2.82 15.19
CA GLU A 66 2.15 2.70 16.62
C GLU A 66 2.35 4.03 17.36
N GLN A 67 3.44 4.76 17.07
CA GLN A 67 3.71 6.04 17.73
C GLN A 67 2.65 7.11 17.40
N ALA A 68 2.15 7.14 16.15
CA ALA A 68 1.17 8.11 15.69
C ALA A 68 -0.11 8.14 16.55
N LYS A 69 -0.55 6.98 17.06
CA LYS A 69 -1.74 6.88 17.92
C LYS A 69 -1.68 7.80 19.14
N LYS A 70 -0.48 7.98 19.72
CA LYS A 70 -0.25 8.83 20.91
C LYS A 70 -0.35 10.33 20.61
N HIS A 71 -0.42 10.72 19.33
CA HIS A 71 -0.44 12.10 18.87
C HIS A 71 -1.77 12.47 18.17
N ASN A 72 -2.83 11.70 18.43
CA ASN A 72 -4.11 11.80 17.70
C ASN A 72 -3.91 11.66 16.18
N SER A 73 -2.92 10.88 15.77
CA SER A 73 -2.53 10.66 14.39
C SER A 73 -2.76 9.22 13.96
N VAL A 74 -2.86 8.99 12.65
CA VAL A 74 -3.09 7.67 12.06
C VAL A 74 -2.16 7.48 10.87
N VAL A 75 -1.65 6.25 10.72
CA VAL A 75 -0.88 5.83 9.55
C VAL A 75 -1.61 4.68 8.88
N TYR A 76 -2.06 4.91 7.65
CA TYR A 76 -2.59 3.89 6.75
C TYR A 76 -1.51 3.47 5.77
N MET A 77 -1.39 2.17 5.56
CA MET A 77 -0.52 1.58 4.54
C MET A 77 -1.40 0.77 3.62
N LEU A 78 -1.38 1.08 2.33
CA LEU A 78 -2.11 0.35 1.31
C LEU A 78 -1.20 -0.67 0.64
N LEU A 79 -1.79 -1.75 0.16
CA LEU A 79 -1.11 -2.74 -0.67
C LEU A 79 -0.87 -2.15 -2.06
N GLY A 80 0.38 -2.20 -2.52
CA GLY A 80 0.73 -2.03 -3.93
C GLY A 80 0.90 -3.36 -4.63
N ASN A 81 1.20 -3.33 -5.93
CA ASN A 81 1.41 -4.58 -6.66
C ASN A 81 2.66 -5.32 -6.18
N HIS A 82 3.70 -4.63 -5.71
CA HIS A 82 4.92 -5.28 -5.23
C HIS A 82 4.72 -6.02 -3.90
N GLU A 83 3.87 -5.53 -2.99
CA GLU A 83 3.49 -6.30 -1.80
C GLU A 83 2.77 -7.60 -2.20
N ILE A 84 1.83 -7.52 -3.16
CA ILE A 84 1.11 -8.69 -3.67
C ILE A 84 2.05 -9.69 -4.35
N MET A 85 2.97 -9.22 -5.20
CA MET A 85 3.97 -10.06 -5.88
C MET A 85 4.83 -10.84 -4.88
N ASN A 86 5.22 -10.23 -3.76
CA ASN A 86 6.00 -10.91 -2.74
C ASN A 86 5.20 -12.00 -2.00
N LEU A 87 3.89 -11.81 -1.81
CA LEU A 87 3.00 -12.84 -1.27
C LEU A 87 2.69 -13.96 -2.28
N GLN A 88 2.81 -13.67 -3.57
CA GLN A 88 2.70 -14.60 -4.70
C GLN A 88 4.00 -15.40 -4.95
N GLU A 89 5.07 -15.13 -4.20
CA GLU A 89 6.44 -15.60 -4.48
C GLU A 89 6.99 -15.19 -5.87
N ASP A 90 6.49 -14.09 -6.42
CA ASP A 90 7.03 -13.46 -7.60
C ASP A 90 8.17 -12.50 -7.22
N PHE A 91 9.40 -13.01 -7.30
CA PHE A 91 10.59 -12.28 -6.88
C PHE A 91 11.33 -11.57 -8.03
N ARG A 92 10.67 -11.35 -9.18
CA ARG A 92 11.33 -10.74 -10.37
C ARG A 92 11.98 -9.39 -10.09
N TYR A 93 11.48 -8.63 -9.12
CA TYR A 93 12.00 -7.31 -8.73
C TYR A 93 12.76 -7.29 -7.41
N VAL A 94 12.92 -8.44 -6.76
CA VAL A 94 13.66 -8.55 -5.51
C VAL A 94 15.16 -8.54 -5.82
N THR A 95 15.88 -7.61 -5.21
CA THR A 95 17.33 -7.52 -5.41
C THR A 95 18.08 -8.57 -4.61
N ARG A 96 19.27 -8.96 -5.08
CA ARG A 96 20.16 -9.84 -4.30
C ARG A 96 20.50 -9.23 -2.93
N GLY A 97 20.69 -7.92 -2.86
CA GLY A 97 20.95 -7.23 -1.60
C GLY A 97 19.81 -7.39 -0.60
N ASP A 98 18.55 -7.29 -1.06
CA ASP A 98 17.38 -7.54 -0.24
C ASP A 98 17.39 -8.97 0.30
N VAL A 99 17.57 -9.97 -0.56
CA VAL A 99 17.66 -11.39 -0.15
C VAL A 99 18.73 -11.62 0.90
N MET A 100 19.90 -11.00 0.75
CA MET A 100 20.99 -11.12 1.70
C MET A 100 20.70 -10.43 3.05
N SER A 101 19.89 -9.36 3.07
CA SER A 101 19.52 -8.68 4.32
C SER A 101 18.68 -9.58 5.24
N PHE A 102 17.92 -10.52 4.67
CA PHE A 102 17.20 -11.57 5.39
C PHE A 102 18.08 -12.78 5.77
N GLY A 103 19.35 -12.80 5.37
CA GLY A 103 20.22 -13.97 5.52
C GLY A 103 19.93 -15.10 4.52
N GLY A 104 19.30 -14.79 3.38
CA GLY A 104 19.01 -15.73 2.30
C GLY A 104 17.53 -15.87 1.97
N MET A 105 17.24 -16.46 0.81
CA MET A 105 15.87 -16.55 0.27
C MET A 105 14.93 -17.38 1.16
N ALA A 106 15.43 -18.40 1.84
CA ALA A 106 14.61 -19.22 2.74
C ALA A 106 14.05 -18.40 3.91
N ASN A 107 14.88 -17.56 4.52
CA ASN A 107 14.45 -16.67 5.60
C ASN A 107 13.52 -15.57 5.09
N ARG A 108 13.80 -15.01 3.92
CA ARG A 108 12.90 -14.02 3.30
C ARG A 108 11.51 -14.60 3.05
N ARG A 109 11.41 -15.78 2.43
CA ARG A 109 10.14 -16.49 2.26
C ARG A 109 9.42 -16.72 3.59
N LYS A 110 10.17 -17.12 4.63
CA LYS A 110 9.61 -17.29 5.98
C LYS A 110 9.00 -15.99 6.51
N GLU A 111 9.66 -14.85 6.35
CA GLU A 111 9.14 -13.55 6.81
C GLU A 111 7.88 -13.07 6.05
N PHE A 112 7.71 -13.46 4.78
CA PHE A 112 6.50 -13.15 3.98
C PHE A 112 5.42 -14.25 4.04
N SER A 113 5.69 -15.37 4.70
CA SER A 113 4.74 -16.47 4.89
C SER A 113 3.57 -16.07 5.80
N MET A 114 2.57 -16.95 5.93
CA MET A 114 1.43 -16.77 6.84
C MET A 114 1.85 -16.51 8.29
N ASP A 115 2.98 -17.08 8.73
CA ASP A 115 3.49 -16.94 10.08
C ASP A 115 4.51 -15.82 10.26
N GLY A 116 5.09 -15.39 9.14
CA GLY A 116 6.12 -14.36 9.07
C GLY A 116 5.61 -12.98 9.49
N ARG A 117 6.53 -12.15 9.99
CA ARG A 117 6.15 -10.83 10.52
C ARG A 117 5.59 -9.93 9.43
N TYR A 118 6.24 -9.88 8.27
CA TYR A 118 5.82 -9.04 7.15
C TYR A 118 4.64 -9.66 6.41
N GLY A 119 4.56 -10.98 6.30
CA GLY A 119 3.37 -11.65 5.76
C GLY A 119 2.11 -11.32 6.56
N LYS A 120 2.17 -11.35 7.90
CA LYS A 120 1.05 -10.92 8.77
C LYS A 120 0.68 -9.46 8.58
N LEU A 121 1.67 -8.56 8.47
CA LEU A 121 1.44 -7.14 8.20
C LEU A 121 0.64 -6.96 6.90
N LEU A 122 1.12 -7.54 5.79
CA LEU A 122 0.48 -7.40 4.49
C LEU A 122 -0.93 -8.01 4.46
N ARG A 123 -1.11 -9.21 5.04
CA ARG A 123 -2.37 -9.96 4.96
C ARG A 123 -3.44 -9.45 5.92
N ASN A 124 -3.07 -8.85 7.06
CA ASN A 124 -4.02 -8.53 8.13
C ASN A 124 -4.21 -7.02 8.36
N GLU A 125 -3.26 -6.19 7.93
CA GLU A 125 -3.28 -4.77 8.30
C GLU A 125 -3.25 -3.80 7.12
N MET A 126 -2.74 -4.21 5.96
CA MET A 126 -2.64 -3.34 4.78
C MET A 126 -3.88 -3.49 3.91
N ASN A 127 -4.54 -2.37 3.63
CA ASN A 127 -5.79 -2.33 2.87
C ASN A 127 -5.52 -2.16 1.37
N ALA A 128 -6.46 -2.54 0.52
CA ALA A 128 -6.39 -2.25 -0.91
C ALA A 128 -6.78 -0.80 -1.23
N THR A 129 -7.76 -0.28 -0.50
CA THR A 129 -8.31 1.08 -0.67
C THR A 129 -8.61 1.72 0.67
N MET A 130 -8.67 3.05 0.70
CA MET A 130 -9.05 3.82 1.89
C MET A 130 -9.77 5.08 1.48
N ILE A 131 -10.79 5.50 2.24
CA ILE A 131 -11.33 6.87 2.16
C ILE A 131 -10.93 7.62 3.43
N VAL A 132 -10.32 8.79 3.24
CA VAL A 132 -10.08 9.76 4.32
C VAL A 132 -10.80 11.05 3.92
N ASP A 133 -11.72 11.49 4.78
CA ASP A 133 -12.66 12.57 4.47
C ASP A 133 -13.40 12.30 3.14
N ASP A 134 -13.15 13.10 2.10
CA ASP A 134 -13.76 13.01 0.77
C ASP A 134 -12.80 12.46 -0.30
N THR A 135 -11.72 11.80 0.12
CA THR A 135 -10.64 11.36 -0.77
C THR A 135 -10.48 9.86 -0.76
N LEU A 136 -10.58 9.23 -1.94
CA LEU A 136 -10.21 7.83 -2.14
C LEU A 136 -8.71 7.71 -2.38
N PHE A 137 -8.08 6.75 -1.70
CA PHE A 137 -6.70 6.33 -1.89
C PHE A 137 -6.68 4.89 -2.37
N VAL A 138 -5.88 4.62 -3.40
CA VAL A 138 -5.65 3.30 -4.00
C VAL A 138 -4.28 3.31 -4.67
N HIS A 139 -3.62 2.17 -4.82
CA HIS A 139 -2.25 2.16 -5.36
C HIS A 139 -2.16 2.57 -6.85
N ALA A 140 -2.90 1.90 -7.74
CA ALA A 140 -2.73 2.12 -9.18
C ALA A 140 -3.90 2.90 -9.82
N GLY A 141 -5.12 2.64 -9.37
CA GLY A 141 -6.34 3.20 -9.94
C GLY A 141 -7.56 2.39 -9.52
N LEU A 142 -8.75 2.92 -9.70
CA LEU A 142 -9.97 2.16 -9.50
C LEU A 142 -10.92 2.41 -10.66
N VAL A 143 -11.40 1.35 -11.29
CA VAL A 143 -12.43 1.41 -12.34
C VAL A 143 -13.80 1.07 -11.74
N SER A 144 -14.86 1.58 -12.34
CA SER A 144 -16.26 1.54 -11.91
C SER A 144 -16.76 0.13 -11.61
N VAL A 145 -16.31 -0.88 -12.37
CA VAL A 145 -16.62 -2.30 -12.11
C VAL A 145 -16.16 -2.74 -10.72
N TYR A 146 -15.03 -2.21 -10.22
CA TYR A 146 -14.50 -2.48 -8.90
C TYR A 146 -14.98 -1.46 -7.85
N ALA A 147 -15.30 -0.23 -8.25
CA ALA A 147 -15.88 0.77 -7.34
C ALA A 147 -17.20 0.29 -6.71
N LYS A 148 -17.99 -0.51 -7.43
CA LYS A 148 -19.26 -1.07 -6.94
C LYS A 148 -19.15 -1.93 -5.68
N TYR A 149 -17.96 -2.45 -5.37
CA TYR A 149 -17.74 -3.19 -4.12
C TYR A 149 -17.74 -2.25 -2.91
N GLY A 150 -17.35 -0.99 -3.07
CA GLY A 150 -17.05 -0.07 -1.97
C GLY A 150 -15.78 -0.47 -1.20
N VAL A 151 -15.26 0.46 -0.40
CA VAL A 151 -13.97 0.30 0.32
C VAL A 151 -14.00 -0.92 1.25
N ASP A 152 -15.03 -1.05 2.07
CA ASP A 152 -15.08 -2.07 3.13
C ASP A 152 -15.14 -3.49 2.56
N GLN A 153 -16.02 -3.75 1.59
CA GLN A 153 -16.13 -5.08 1.00
C GLN A 153 -14.92 -5.43 0.14
N MET A 154 -14.33 -4.44 -0.53
CA MET A 154 -13.09 -4.65 -1.27
C MET A 154 -11.96 -5.08 -0.34
N ASN A 155 -11.70 -4.32 0.73
CA ASN A 155 -10.66 -4.65 1.69
C ASN A 155 -10.94 -6.00 2.37
N LYS A 156 -12.18 -6.26 2.77
CA LYS A 156 -12.57 -7.56 3.34
C LYS A 156 -12.32 -8.72 2.38
N HIS A 157 -12.64 -8.56 1.10
CA HIS A 157 -12.39 -9.58 0.09
C HIS A 157 -10.89 -9.80 -0.12
N VAL A 158 -10.11 -8.73 -0.22
CA VAL A 158 -8.65 -8.80 -0.37
C VAL A 158 -8.02 -9.51 0.84
N HIS A 159 -8.38 -9.14 2.07
CA HIS A 159 -7.89 -9.84 3.27
C HIS A 159 -8.28 -11.32 3.27
N TYR A 160 -9.52 -11.65 2.91
CA TYR A 160 -9.96 -13.04 2.81
C TYR A 160 -9.10 -13.84 1.81
N VAL A 161 -8.93 -13.32 0.59
CA VAL A 161 -8.10 -13.97 -0.45
C VAL A 161 -6.67 -14.13 0.05
N LEU A 162 -6.08 -13.07 0.59
CA LEU A 162 -4.73 -13.10 1.13
C LEU A 162 -4.57 -14.06 2.31
N GLN A 163 -5.61 -14.37 3.08
CA GLN A 163 -5.49 -15.30 4.21
C GLN A 163 -5.78 -16.76 3.84
N THR A 164 -6.47 -17.01 2.72
CA THR A 164 -7.02 -18.33 2.39
C THR A 164 -6.43 -18.95 1.13
N TYR A 165 -5.94 -18.15 0.19
CA TYR A 165 -5.42 -18.65 -1.08
C TYR A 165 -3.93 -18.96 -0.95
N PRO A 166 -3.46 -20.09 -1.50
CA PRO A 166 -2.03 -20.34 -1.61
C PRO A 166 -1.39 -19.37 -2.63
N PRO A 167 -0.06 -19.12 -2.55
CA PRO A 167 0.62 -18.13 -3.38
C PRO A 167 0.33 -18.24 -4.88
N GLU A 168 0.31 -19.45 -5.44
CA GLU A 168 0.08 -19.71 -6.86
C GLU A 168 -1.35 -19.36 -7.32
N GLN A 169 -2.33 -19.37 -6.42
CA GLN A 169 -3.71 -19.01 -6.75
C GLN A 169 -3.97 -17.51 -6.66
N LEU A 170 -3.11 -16.75 -5.96
CA LEU A 170 -3.24 -15.29 -5.85
C LEU A 170 -3.12 -14.60 -7.22
N PHE A 171 -2.43 -15.19 -8.20
CA PHE A 171 -2.35 -14.66 -9.57
C PHE A 171 -3.70 -14.60 -10.30
N TYR A 172 -4.62 -15.47 -9.91
CA TYR A 172 -5.95 -15.59 -10.52
C TYR A 172 -7.05 -14.99 -9.65
N ALA A 173 -6.68 -14.40 -8.50
CA ALA A 173 -7.64 -13.82 -7.59
C ALA A 173 -8.38 -12.63 -8.25
N PRO A 174 -9.70 -12.49 -8.01
CA PRO A 174 -10.41 -11.26 -8.34
C PRO A 174 -9.68 -10.04 -7.76
N LEU A 175 -9.75 -8.91 -8.47
CA LEU A 175 -9.03 -7.66 -8.14
C LEU A 175 -7.49 -7.68 -8.35
N PHE A 176 -6.85 -8.83 -8.54
CA PHE A 176 -5.38 -8.91 -8.64
C PHE A 176 -4.89 -8.90 -10.09
N ASN A 177 -5.80 -8.81 -11.06
CA ASN A 177 -5.50 -8.71 -12.48
C ASN A 177 -5.08 -7.28 -12.90
N ASN A 178 -4.67 -7.13 -14.16
CA ASN A 178 -4.17 -5.87 -14.74
C ASN A 178 -5.16 -4.69 -14.73
N ASN A 179 -6.46 -4.94 -14.63
CA ASN A 179 -7.47 -3.88 -14.51
C ASN A 179 -7.83 -3.57 -13.05
N GLY A 180 -7.35 -4.40 -12.11
CA GLY A 180 -7.63 -4.29 -10.69
C GLY A 180 -6.88 -3.14 -10.00
N PRO A 181 -7.23 -2.87 -8.73
CA PRO A 181 -6.74 -1.71 -7.98
C PRO A 181 -5.23 -1.60 -7.82
N PHE A 182 -4.51 -2.73 -7.94
CA PHE A 182 -3.07 -2.79 -7.78
C PHE A 182 -2.30 -2.59 -9.08
N TRP A 183 -2.92 -2.76 -10.25
CA TRP A 183 -2.19 -2.85 -11.52
C TRP A 183 -2.67 -1.92 -12.60
N THR A 184 -3.92 -1.47 -12.53
CA THR A 184 -4.49 -0.67 -13.62
C THR A 184 -3.69 0.59 -13.88
N ARG A 185 -3.44 0.85 -15.16
CA ARG A 185 -2.83 2.08 -15.63
C ARG A 185 -3.82 2.99 -16.34
N PHE A 186 -5.08 2.57 -16.44
CA PHE A 186 -6.09 3.30 -17.19
C PHE A 186 -6.26 4.75 -16.72
N MET A 187 -6.24 4.98 -15.40
CA MET A 187 -6.36 6.33 -14.80
C MET A 187 -5.10 7.20 -14.95
N SER A 188 -4.02 6.68 -15.52
CA SER A 188 -2.74 7.39 -15.68
C SER A 188 -2.27 7.48 -17.13
N MET A 189 -2.65 6.52 -17.96
CA MET A 189 -2.17 6.36 -19.34
C MET A 189 -3.32 6.15 -20.35
N GLY A 190 -4.58 6.13 -19.89
CA GLY A 190 -5.74 5.99 -20.75
C GLY A 190 -6.02 7.26 -21.56
N PRO A 191 -6.78 7.17 -22.66
CA PRO A 191 -7.26 8.35 -23.37
C PRO A 191 -8.12 9.24 -22.46
N GLU A 192 -7.92 10.55 -22.54
CA GLU A 192 -8.46 11.53 -21.59
C GLU A 192 -10.00 11.48 -21.46
N GLU A 193 -10.73 11.44 -22.58
CA GLU A 193 -12.20 11.43 -22.57
C GLU A 193 -12.79 10.18 -21.86
N PRO A 194 -12.49 8.94 -22.29
CA PRO A 194 -12.93 7.73 -21.58
C PRO A 194 -12.48 7.68 -20.11
N MET A 195 -11.26 8.14 -19.82
CA MET A 195 -10.75 8.19 -18.46
C MET A 195 -11.56 9.17 -17.60
N CYS A 196 -11.90 10.35 -18.12
CA CYS A 196 -12.72 11.33 -17.42
C CYS A 196 -14.14 10.82 -17.14
N GLU A 197 -14.74 10.08 -18.08
CA GLU A 197 -16.04 9.44 -17.87
C GLU A 197 -15.98 8.38 -16.77
N GLU A 198 -14.97 7.51 -16.83
CA GLU A 198 -14.75 6.47 -15.82
C GLU A 198 -14.49 7.06 -14.44
N LEU A 199 -13.66 8.10 -14.37
CA LEU A 199 -13.33 8.81 -13.13
C LEU A 199 -14.60 9.39 -12.49
N LYS A 200 -15.48 10.04 -13.27
CA LYS A 200 -16.76 10.56 -12.78
C LYS A 200 -17.63 9.44 -12.19
N MET A 201 -17.77 8.33 -12.91
CA MET A 201 -18.55 7.18 -12.41
C MET A 201 -17.98 6.63 -11.10
N VAL A 202 -16.65 6.49 -11.00
CA VAL A 202 -16.00 6.01 -9.78
C VAL A 202 -16.22 6.98 -8.63
N MET A 203 -16.05 8.28 -8.85
CA MET A 203 -16.27 9.31 -7.84
C MET A 203 -17.72 9.34 -7.35
N ASP A 204 -18.69 9.20 -8.25
CA ASP A 204 -20.11 9.15 -7.91
C ASP A 204 -20.47 7.89 -7.09
N ILE A 205 -19.98 6.71 -7.51
CA ILE A 205 -20.20 5.44 -6.81
C ILE A 205 -19.59 5.49 -5.40
N MET A 206 -18.35 5.98 -5.30
CA MET A 206 -17.60 6.01 -4.04
C MET A 206 -17.96 7.22 -3.16
N LYS A 207 -18.72 8.18 -3.69
CA LYS A 207 -19.11 9.43 -3.03
C LYS A 207 -17.91 10.24 -2.53
N VAL A 208 -16.90 10.38 -3.41
CA VAL A 208 -15.64 11.09 -3.11
C VAL A 208 -15.45 12.27 -4.06
N TYR A 209 -14.69 13.27 -3.60
CA TYR A 209 -14.35 14.47 -4.38
C TYR A 209 -13.05 14.32 -5.17
N LYS A 210 -12.15 13.41 -4.74
CA LYS A 210 -10.89 13.17 -5.44
C LYS A 210 -10.37 11.76 -5.20
N ILE A 211 -9.53 11.29 -6.12
CA ILE A 211 -8.80 10.03 -6.03
C ILE A 211 -7.30 10.34 -6.03
N ILE A 212 -6.56 9.73 -5.11
CA ILE A 212 -5.11 9.77 -5.05
C ILE A 212 -4.60 8.36 -5.31
N LEU A 213 -3.69 8.29 -6.29
CA LEU A 213 -2.97 7.10 -6.73
C LEU A 213 -1.54 7.20 -6.18
#